data_AF-A0AAW8PZ91-F1
#
_entry.id   AF-A0AAW8PZ91-F1
#
_cell.length_a   1.000
_cell.length_b   1.000
_cell.length_c   1.000
_cell.angle_alpha   90.00
_cell.angle_beta   90.00
_cell.angle_gamma   90.00
#
_symmetry.space_group_name_H-M   'P 1'
#
loop_
_entity.id
_entity.type
_entity.pdbx_description
1 polymer ?
#
loop_
_entity_poly.entity_id
_entity_poly.type
_entity_poly.pdbx_seq_one_letter_code
_entity_poly.pdbx_strand_id
1 'polypeptide(L)'
;MKKSVAIHTNDHPTADHRIEEWFDSVKNQEIIHFSNNTQFIKLRLEHVKGNINIDHFQIDGEQCKILESGDMDYVPDGFFDTSFDMVRELSRLIKKAKS
;
A
#
# COMPACT_ATOMS: atom_id res chain seq x y z
N MET A 1 -6.97 -18.43 -1.82
CA MET A 1 -7.60 -17.10 -1.82
C MET A 1 -7.50 -16.52 -3.22
N LYS A 2 -8.55 -15.90 -3.76
CA LYS A 2 -8.49 -15.28 -5.10
C LYS A 2 -7.45 -14.17 -5.09
N LYS A 3 -6.69 -14.03 -6.17
CA LYS A 3 -5.71 -12.94 -6.33
C LYS A 3 -6.42 -11.67 -6.77
N SER A 4 -5.99 -10.54 -6.22
CA SER A 4 -6.46 -9.20 -6.56
C SER A 4 -5.33 -8.39 -7.17
N VAL A 5 -5.65 -7.51 -8.11
CA VAL A 5 -4.75 -6.47 -8.62
C VAL A 5 -5.20 -5.14 -8.04
N ALA A 6 -4.29 -4.41 -7.39
CA ALA A 6 -4.59 -3.11 -6.82
C ALA A 6 -4.11 -2.02 -7.78
N ILE A 7 -5.01 -1.20 -8.33
CA ILE A 7 -4.71 -0.19 -9.34
C ILE A 7 -4.86 1.20 -8.72
N HIS A 8 -3.82 2.02 -8.85
CA HIS A 8 -3.89 3.42 -8.48
C HIS A 8 -4.74 4.21 -9.48
N THR A 9 -5.64 5.05 -8.96
CA THR A 9 -6.50 5.97 -9.71
C THR A 9 -6.69 7.25 -8.91
N ASN A 10 -6.95 8.39 -9.57
CA ASN A 10 -7.26 9.64 -8.87
C ASN A 10 -8.75 9.78 -8.48
N ASP A 11 -9.60 8.82 -8.85
CA ASP A 11 -11.05 8.99 -8.84
C ASP A 11 -11.75 8.39 -7.60
N HIS A 12 -11.01 7.75 -6.69
CA HIS A 12 -11.57 6.97 -5.57
C HIS A 12 -11.05 7.34 -4.16
N PRO A 13 -10.95 8.63 -3.78
CA PRO A 13 -10.46 9.04 -2.46
C PRO A 13 -11.36 8.53 -1.35
N THR A 14 -10.75 7.97 -0.31
CA THR A 14 -11.43 7.57 0.93
C THR A 14 -10.84 8.32 2.11
N ALA A 15 -11.71 8.93 2.92
CA ALA A 15 -11.31 9.56 4.17
C ALA A 15 -10.85 8.53 5.21
N ASP A 16 -9.85 8.86 6.02
CA ASP A 16 -9.20 7.92 6.95
C ASP A 16 -10.18 7.21 7.90
N HIS A 17 -11.19 7.91 8.42
CA HIS A 17 -12.18 7.33 9.33
C HIS A 17 -13.10 6.29 8.67
N ARG A 18 -13.12 6.19 7.34
CA ARG A 18 -13.92 5.23 6.55
C ARG A 18 -13.07 4.12 5.92
N ILE A 19 -11.79 4.03 6.31
CA ILE A 19 -10.84 3.09 5.69
C ILE A 19 -11.27 1.63 5.85
N GLU A 20 -11.87 1.28 6.99
CA GLU A 20 -12.35 -0.09 7.25
C GLU A 20 -13.57 -0.43 6.39
N GLU A 21 -14.55 0.47 6.31
CA GLU A 21 -15.73 0.31 5.43
C GLU A 21 -15.31 0.13 3.97
N TRP A 22 -14.37 0.97 3.52
CA TRP A 22 -13.82 0.87 2.17
C TRP A 22 -13.13 -0.47 1.95
N PHE A 23 -12.24 -0.89 2.88
CA PHE A 23 -11.55 -2.17 2.75
C PHE A 23 -12.52 -3.35 2.67
N ASP A 24 -13.53 -3.37 3.53
CA ASP A 24 -14.56 -4.41 3.53
C ASP A 24 -15.33 -4.46 2.21
N SER A 25 -15.53 -3.32 1.54
CA SER A 25 -16.18 -3.26 0.24
C SER A 25 -15.32 -3.80 -0.91
N VAL A 26 -13.98 -3.75 -0.80
CA VAL A 26 -13.06 -4.10 -1.90
C VAL A 26 -12.29 -5.41 -1.71
N LYS A 27 -12.16 -5.93 -0.48
CA LYS A 27 -11.25 -7.05 -0.16
C LYS A 27 -11.50 -8.37 -0.92
N ASN A 28 -12.71 -8.55 -1.45
CA ASN A 28 -13.09 -9.74 -2.22
C ASN A 28 -13.10 -9.50 -3.74
N GLN A 29 -12.74 -8.30 -4.19
CA GLN A 29 -12.73 -7.93 -5.61
C GLN A 29 -11.44 -8.39 -6.29
N GLU A 30 -11.53 -8.69 -7.59
CA GLU A 30 -10.37 -9.05 -8.41
C GLU A 30 -9.54 -7.82 -8.80
N ILE A 31 -10.19 -6.68 -8.98
CA ILE A 31 -9.56 -5.40 -9.27
C ILE A 31 -9.98 -4.43 -8.17
N ILE A 32 -8.99 -3.80 -7.54
CA ILE A 32 -9.20 -2.87 -6.43
C ILE A 32 -8.65 -1.52 -6.83
N HIS A 33 -9.49 -0.51 -6.90
CA HIS A 33 -9.04 0.86 -7.13
C HIS A 33 -8.71 1.52 -5.79
N PHE A 34 -7.53 2.14 -5.72
CA PHE A 34 -7.11 2.98 -4.61
C PHE A 34 -6.54 4.29 -5.14
N SER A 35 -6.42 5.30 -4.28
CA SER A 35 -6.13 6.68 -4.69
C SER A 35 -5.30 7.47 -3.69
N ASN A 36 -5.11 6.94 -2.48
CA ASN A 36 -4.35 7.61 -1.44
C ASN A 36 -3.50 6.65 -0.61
N ASN A 37 -2.60 7.24 0.16
CA ASN A 37 -1.64 6.49 0.97
C ASN A 37 -2.29 5.64 2.05
N THR A 38 -3.39 6.11 2.65
CA THR A 38 -4.13 5.35 3.68
C THR A 38 -4.68 4.05 3.10
N GLN A 39 -5.30 4.10 1.92
CA GLN A 39 -5.79 2.94 1.17
C GLN A 39 -4.65 1.98 0.80
N PHE A 40 -3.54 2.50 0.28
CA PHE A 40 -2.38 1.69 -0.06
C PHE A 40 -1.80 0.95 1.16
N ILE A 41 -1.57 1.67 2.26
CA ILE A 41 -1.03 1.09 3.50
C ILE A 41 -1.98 0.03 4.04
N LYS A 42 -3.29 0.30 4.05
CA LYS A 42 -4.30 -0.67 4.46
C LYS A 42 -4.23 -1.95 3.63
N LEU A 43 -4.19 -1.83 2.30
CA LEU A 43 -4.07 -2.99 1.40
C LEU A 43 -2.81 -3.81 1.68
N ARG A 44 -1.66 -3.16 1.86
CA ARG A 44 -0.41 -3.86 2.20
C ARG A 44 -0.48 -4.57 3.55
N LEU A 45 -0.98 -3.90 4.58
CA LEU A 45 -1.10 -4.49 5.92
C LEU A 45 -2.01 -5.71 5.91
N GLU A 46 -3.17 -5.61 5.25
CA GLU A 46 -4.12 -6.72 5.17
C GLU A 46 -3.61 -7.86 4.28
N HIS A 47 -2.77 -7.55 3.29
CA HIS A 47 -2.08 -8.56 2.50
C HIS A 47 -1.07 -9.35 3.35
N VAL A 48 -0.21 -8.66 4.10
CA VAL A 48 0.77 -9.27 5.00
C VAL A 48 0.09 -10.11 6.09
N LYS A 49 -1.09 -9.70 6.56
CA LYS A 49 -1.92 -10.49 7.50
C LYS A 49 -2.58 -11.72 6.85
N GLY A 50 -2.58 -11.82 5.52
CA GLY A 50 -3.27 -12.90 4.79
C GLY A 50 -4.78 -12.72 4.64
N ASN A 51 -5.31 -11.51 4.91
CA ASN A 51 -6.74 -11.19 4.76
C ASN A 51 -7.11 -10.85 3.32
N ILE A 52 -6.12 -10.46 2.50
CA ILE A 52 -6.25 -10.25 1.06
C ILE A 52 -5.00 -10.77 0.33
N ASN A 53 -5.14 -11.20 -0.93
CA ASN A 53 -4.02 -11.74 -1.71
C ASN A 53 -3.80 -10.84 -2.92
N ILE A 54 -2.92 -9.86 -2.78
CA ILE A 54 -2.61 -8.91 -3.84
C ILE A 54 -1.47 -9.49 -4.66
N ASP A 55 -1.68 -9.60 -5.97
CA ASP A 55 -0.66 -10.09 -6.90
C ASP A 55 0.40 -9.00 -7.16
N HIS A 56 -0.07 -7.79 -7.50
CA HIS A 56 0.76 -6.61 -7.67
C HIS A 56 -0.09 -5.34 -7.49
N PHE A 57 0.62 -4.24 -7.23
CA PHE A 57 0.08 -2.89 -7.34
C PHE A 57 0.41 -2.34 -8.73
N GLN A 58 -0.58 -1.73 -9.40
CA GLN A 58 -0.35 -0.98 -10.62
C GLN A 58 -0.34 0.50 -10.28
N ILE A 59 0.83 1.13 -10.34
CA ILE A 59 1.07 2.52 -9.96
C ILE A 59 1.65 3.25 -11.16
N ASP A 60 0.97 4.31 -11.62
CA ASP A 60 1.38 5.11 -12.78
C ASP A 60 1.69 4.28 -14.04
N GLY A 61 0.94 3.19 -14.21
CA GLY A 61 1.10 2.25 -15.33
C GLY A 61 2.16 1.16 -15.12
N GLU A 62 2.97 1.26 -14.07
CA GLU A 62 3.99 0.26 -13.71
C GLU A 62 3.45 -0.78 -12.73
N GLN A 63 4.01 -1.99 -12.77
CA GLN A 63 3.67 -3.07 -11.84
C GLN A 63 4.70 -3.12 -10.72
N CYS A 64 4.23 -2.96 -9.49
CA CYS A 64 5.01 -3.11 -8.26
C CYS A 64 4.55 -4.39 -7.55
N LYS A 65 5.40 -5.40 -7.50
CA LYS A 65 5.08 -6.69 -6.88
C LYS A 65 5.46 -6.70 -5.41
N ILE A 66 4.72 -7.49 -4.64
CA ILE A 66 5.03 -7.79 -3.26
C ILE A 66 5.95 -9.01 -3.24
N LEU A 67 7.16 -8.84 -2.72
CA LEU A 67 8.13 -9.92 -2.52
C LEU A 67 7.69 -10.83 -1.38
N GLU A 68 8.26 -12.04 -1.31
CA GLU A 68 7.99 -12.97 -0.20
C GLU A 68 8.36 -12.39 1.18
N SER A 69 9.29 -11.43 1.25
CA SER A 69 9.61 -10.69 2.48
C SER A 69 8.50 -9.75 2.95
N GLY A 70 7.49 -9.51 2.11
CA GLY A 70 6.47 -8.49 2.29
C GLY A 70 6.89 -7.10 1.78
N ASP A 71 8.14 -6.93 1.34
CA ASP A 71 8.63 -5.70 0.71
C ASP A 71 8.10 -5.54 -0.72
N MET A 72 8.17 -4.32 -1.24
CA MET A 72 7.88 -4.05 -2.65
C MET A 72 9.16 -4.20 -3.48
N ASP A 73 9.06 -4.75 -4.68
CA ASP A 73 10.19 -4.87 -5.61
C ASP A 73 10.69 -3.50 -6.11
N TYR A 74 9.76 -2.57 -6.31
CA TYR A 74 9.99 -1.18 -6.65
C TYR A 74 8.81 -0.33 -6.16
N VAL A 75 9.07 0.93 -5.87
CA VAL A 75 8.06 1.92 -5.50
C VAL A 75 8.36 3.18 -6.30
N PRO A 76 7.43 3.69 -7.13
CA PRO A 76 7.67 4.88 -7.93
C PRO A 76 8.05 6.08 -7.06
N ASP A 77 9.16 6.74 -7.41
CA ASP A 77 9.59 7.99 -6.78
C ASP A 77 8.46 9.03 -6.90
N GLY A 78 8.14 9.73 -5.81
CA GLY A 78 7.03 10.69 -5.80
C GLY A 78 5.68 10.15 -5.33
N PHE A 79 5.48 8.83 -5.26
CA PHE A 79 4.17 8.27 -4.91
C PHE A 79 3.90 8.25 -3.39
N PHE A 80 4.94 8.01 -2.60
CA PHE A 80 4.89 8.03 -1.13
C PHE A 80 5.64 9.22 -0.51
N ASP A 81 6.15 10.12 -1.35
CA ASP A 81 7.18 11.08 -1.00
C ASP A 81 6.62 12.36 -0.38
N THR A 82 6.37 12.26 0.92
CA THR A 82 7.15 13.07 1.89
C THR A 82 7.06 12.37 3.25
N SER A 83 5.89 11.83 3.59
CA SER A 83 5.62 11.25 4.91
C SER A 83 6.35 9.92 5.14
N PHE A 84 6.39 9.03 4.14
CA PHE A 84 7.08 7.75 4.29
C PHE A 84 8.60 7.93 4.34
N ASP A 85 9.11 8.83 3.50
CA ASP A 85 10.53 9.20 3.49
C ASP A 85 10.98 9.87 4.78
N MET A 86 10.16 10.77 5.35
CA MET A 86 10.42 11.32 6.69
C MET A 86 10.39 10.24 7.78
N VAL A 87 9.45 9.30 7.75
CA VAL A 87 9.38 8.21 8.74
C VAL A 87 10.57 7.28 8.61
N ARG A 88 11.00 6.96 7.39
CA ARG A 88 12.19 6.15 7.12
C ARG A 88 13.46 6.82 7.64
N GLU A 89 13.65 8.11 7.35
CA GLU A 89 14.85 8.83 7.79
C GLU A 89 14.84 9.08 9.31
N LEU A 90 13.67 9.38 9.90
CA LEU A 90 13.52 9.48 11.36
C LEU A 90 13.86 8.16 12.05
N SER A 91 13.37 7.03 11.52
CA SER A 91 13.66 5.69 12.05
C SER A 91 15.15 5.37 11.98
N ARG A 92 15.83 5.81 10.92
CA ARG A 92 17.28 5.65 10.74
C ARG A 92 18.08 6.50 11.73
N LEU A 93 17.67 7.75 11.98
CA LEU A 93 18.30 8.63 12.97
C LEU A 93 18.14 8.11 14.40
N ILE A 94 16.94 7.64 14.77
CA ILE A 94 16.68 7.07 16.11
C ILE A 94 17.55 5.83 16.36
N LYS A 95 17.72 4.96 15.36
CA LYS A 95 18.61 3.80 15.48
C LYS A 95 20.07 4.21 15.69
N LYS A 96 20.56 5.23 14.98
CA LYS A 96 21.93 5.75 15.16
C LYS A 96 22.15 6.40 16.52
N ALA A 97 21.16 7.08 17.07
CA ALA A 97 21.26 7.72 18.38
C ALA A 97 21.23 6.75 19.57
N LYS A 98 20.85 5.48 19.33
CA LYS A 98 20.81 4.41 20.33
C LYS A 98 21.99 3.43 20.26
N SER A 99 22.90 3.63 19.29
CA SER A 99 24.17 2.92 19.14
C SER A 99 25.32 3.78 19.61
#